data_AF-A0A352S7D8-F1
#
_entry.id   AF-A0A352S7D8-F1
#
_cell.length_a   1.000
_cell.length_b   1.000
_cell.length_c   1.000
_cell.angle_alpha   90.00
_cell.angle_beta   90.00
_cell.angle_gamma   90.00
#
_symmetry.space_group_name_H-M   'P 1'
#
loop_
_entity.id
_entity.type
_entity.pdbx_description
1 polymer ?
#
loop_
_entity_poly.entity_id
_entity_poly.type
_entity_poly.pdbx_seq_one_letter_code
_entity_poly.pdbx_strand_id
1 'polypeptide(L)'
;PAQIERQVTYPLETALAGIPGLTSTRSISRNGFSQVIAIFTDQTDIYFARQQVGERMREVEEDLPEGVTPMMSPVTTGLGEVLMWTVDFTPFDPDKTASPGEPGWQANEIYLTPEGERLTTAEERATYLRT
;
A
#
# COMPACT_ATOMS: atom_id res chain seq x y z
N PRO A 1 -11.14 6.38 15.36
CA PRO A 1 -12.04 6.85 14.28
C PRO A 1 -12.57 8.28 14.45
N ALA A 2 -13.29 8.59 15.54
CA ALA A 2 -13.95 9.90 15.72
C ALA A 2 -12.99 11.12 15.78
N GLN A 3 -11.77 10.93 16.32
CA GLN A 3 -10.78 12.01 16.36
C GLN A 3 -10.22 12.33 14.97
N ILE A 4 -9.93 11.31 14.16
CA ILE A 4 -9.47 11.47 12.76
C ILE A 4 -10.54 12.19 11.94
N GLU A 5 -11.80 11.79 12.11
CA GLU A 5 -12.92 12.44 11.42
C GLU A 5 -12.96 13.95 11.70
N ARG A 6 -12.91 14.33 12.98
CA ARG A 6 -13.07 15.74 13.40
C ARG A 6 -11.84 16.60 13.13
N GLN A 7 -10.64 16.06 13.30
CA GLN A 7 -9.41 16.83 13.25
C GLN A 7 -8.71 16.78 11.89
N VAL A 8 -9.04 15.82 11.03
CA VAL A 8 -8.38 15.64 9.73
C VAL A 8 -9.39 15.67 8.59
N THR A 9 -10.36 14.76 8.62
CA THR A 9 -11.30 14.58 7.50
C THR A 9 -12.19 15.80 7.29
N TYR A 10 -12.81 16.29 8.37
CA TYR A 10 -13.74 17.42 8.29
C TYR A 10 -13.07 18.74 7.86
N PRO A 11 -11.89 19.12 8.40
CA PRO A 11 -11.14 20.27 7.88
C PRO A 11 -10.79 20.13 6.40
N LEU A 12 -10.32 18.96 5.95
CA LEU A 12 -10.01 18.71 4.55
C LEU A 12 -11.24 18.86 3.65
N GLU A 13 -12.37 18.25 3.99
CA GLU A 13 -13.61 18.39 3.22
C GLU A 13 -14.07 19.85 3.13
N THR A 14 -13.95 20.58 4.24
CA THR A 14 -14.33 22.00 4.31
C THR A 14 -13.41 22.85 3.44
N ALA A 15 -12.10 22.60 3.45
CA ALA A 15 -11.14 23.33 2.62
C ALA A 15 -11.37 23.10 1.12
N LEU A 16 -11.80 21.90 0.73
CA LEU A 16 -12.14 21.56 -0.65
C LEU A 16 -13.48 22.17 -1.10
N ALA A 17 -14.34 22.59 -0.17
CA ALA A 17 -15.62 23.16 -0.50
C ALA A 17 -15.46 24.43 -1.38
N GLY A 18 -16.33 24.55 -2.37
CA GLY A 18 -16.36 25.71 -3.27
C GLY A 18 -15.29 25.70 -4.37
N ILE A 19 -14.51 24.63 -4.55
CA ILE A 19 -13.69 24.50 -5.76
C ILE A 19 -14.62 24.45 -6.99
N PRO A 20 -14.37 25.27 -8.04
CA PRO A 20 -15.16 25.21 -9.27
C PRO A 20 -15.22 23.81 -9.87
N GLY A 21 -16.41 23.37 -10.24
CA GLY A 21 -16.64 22.03 -10.81
C GLY A 21 -16.72 20.90 -9.77
N LEU A 22 -16.46 21.15 -8.48
CA LEU A 22 -16.67 20.15 -7.44
C LEU A 22 -18.17 19.85 -7.29
N THR A 23 -18.53 18.59 -7.44
CA THR A 23 -19.91 18.10 -7.33
C THR A 23 -20.20 17.54 -5.94
N SER A 24 -19.27 16.74 -5.39
CA SER A 24 -19.40 16.18 -4.05
C SER A 24 -18.06 15.71 -3.50
N THR A 25 -17.99 15.55 -2.18
CA THR A 25 -16.91 14.85 -1.50
C THR A 25 -17.43 13.54 -0.92
N ARG A 26 -16.58 12.52 -0.87
CA ARG A 26 -16.82 11.29 -0.13
C ARG A 26 -15.60 10.99 0.72
N SER A 27 -15.80 10.54 1.95
CA SER A 27 -14.68 10.26 2.84
C SER A 27 -14.86 8.98 3.64
N ILE A 28 -13.71 8.45 4.07
CA ILE A 28 -13.63 7.28 4.95
C ILE A 28 -12.56 7.57 5.99
N SER A 29 -12.93 7.43 7.27
CA SER A 29 -12.02 7.65 8.40
C SER A 29 -11.90 6.39 9.26
N ARG A 30 -10.67 5.91 9.44
CA ARG A 30 -10.33 4.74 10.25
C ARG A 30 -9.10 5.05 11.12
N ASN A 31 -8.64 4.07 11.90
CA ASN A 31 -7.55 4.28 12.86
C ASN A 31 -6.28 4.76 12.14
N GLY A 32 -5.90 6.02 12.34
CA GLY A 32 -4.73 6.64 11.72
C GLY A 32 -4.83 6.87 10.21
N PHE A 33 -6.03 6.74 9.61
CA PHE A 33 -6.22 6.86 8.17
C PHE A 33 -7.45 7.68 7.84
N SER A 34 -7.27 8.68 6.97
CA SER A 34 -8.34 9.48 6.38
C SER A 34 -8.16 9.49 4.87
N GLN A 35 -9.24 9.19 4.14
CA GLN A 35 -9.30 9.32 2.70
C GLN A 35 -10.46 10.24 2.34
N VAL A 36 -10.19 11.26 1.52
CA VAL A 36 -11.19 12.17 0.95
C VAL A 36 -11.13 12.07 -0.58
N ILE A 37 -12.28 11.84 -1.19
CA ILE A 37 -12.48 11.72 -2.64
C ILE A 37 -13.29 12.93 -3.09
N ALA A 38 -12.66 13.83 -3.83
CA ALA A 38 -13.33 14.97 -4.48
C ALA A 38 -13.82 14.56 -5.88
N ILE A 39 -15.13 14.66 -6.10
CA ILE A 39 -15.78 14.29 -7.35
C ILE A 39 -16.11 15.56 -8.12
N PHE A 40 -15.51 15.71 -9.30
CA PHE A 40 -15.71 16.85 -10.19
C PHE A 40 -16.70 16.52 -11.32
N THR A 41 -17.22 17.55 -11.98
CA THR A 41 -18.01 17.37 -13.21
C THR A 41 -17.14 16.88 -14.37
N ASP A 42 -17.74 16.19 -15.33
CA ASP A 42 -17.06 15.66 -16.52
C ASP A 42 -16.40 16.74 -17.40
N GLN A 43 -16.80 18.01 -17.25
CA GLN A 43 -16.25 19.14 -17.99
C GLN A 43 -15.01 19.74 -17.33
N THR A 44 -14.67 19.33 -16.11
CA THR A 44 -13.54 19.90 -15.36
C THR A 44 -12.25 19.25 -15.84
N ASP A 45 -11.29 20.06 -16.28
CA ASP A 45 -9.95 19.58 -16.59
C ASP A 45 -9.28 18.98 -15.34
N ILE A 46 -8.68 17.80 -15.48
CA ILE A 46 -8.11 17.07 -14.34
C ILE A 46 -6.92 17.80 -13.72
N TYR A 47 -6.10 18.48 -14.51
CA TYR A 47 -4.93 19.19 -14.00
C TYR A 47 -5.34 20.48 -13.30
N PHE A 48 -6.35 21.18 -13.82
CA PHE A 48 -7.00 22.29 -13.12
C PHE A 48 -7.58 21.85 -11.77
N ALA A 49 -8.38 20.77 -11.75
CA ALA A 49 -8.94 20.25 -10.51
C ALA A 49 -7.84 19.90 -9.48
N ARG A 50 -6.76 19.25 -9.93
CA ARG A 50 -5.62 18.91 -9.07
C ARG A 50 -4.87 20.13 -8.56
N GLN A 51 -4.68 21.15 -9.40
CA GLN A 51 -4.06 22.39 -8.96
C GLN A 51 -4.90 23.02 -7.83
N GLN A 52 -6.21 23.16 -8.03
CA GLN A 52 -7.08 23.74 -7.01
C GLN A 52 -7.09 22.93 -5.72
N VAL A 53 -7.18 21.60 -5.80
CA VAL A 53 -7.11 20.71 -4.63
C VAL A 53 -5.76 20.89 -3.92
N GLY A 54 -4.65 20.95 -4.66
CA GLY A 54 -3.31 21.12 -4.10
C GLY A 54 -3.09 22.48 -3.44
N GLU A 55 -3.76 23.54 -3.92
CA GLU A 55 -3.79 24.84 -3.26
C GLU A 55 -4.53 24.76 -1.92
N ARG A 56 -5.74 24.20 -1.90
CA ARG A 56 -6.54 24.03 -0.66
C ARG A 56 -5.89 23.11 0.36
N MET A 57 -5.19 22.07 -0.08
CA MET A 57 -4.43 21.18 0.79
C MET A 57 -3.28 21.90 1.49
N ARG A 58 -2.60 22.84 0.81
CA ARG A 58 -1.55 23.65 1.43
C ARG A 58 -2.11 24.66 2.42
N GLU A 59 -3.28 25.24 2.13
CA GLU A 59 -3.95 26.18 3.03
C GLU A 59 -4.38 25.53 4.35
N VAL A 60 -4.89 24.30 4.31
CA VAL A 60 -5.37 23.59 5.51
C VAL A 60 -4.25 22.87 6.27
N GLU A 61 -3.03 22.80 5.73
CA GLU A 61 -1.91 22.08 6.35
C GLU A 61 -1.58 22.61 7.75
N GLU A 62 -1.75 23.92 7.96
CA GLU A 62 -1.54 24.59 9.27
C GLU A 62 -2.64 24.26 10.30
N ASP A 63 -3.83 23.86 9.84
CA ASP A 63 -4.96 23.50 10.70
C ASP A 63 -4.96 22.01 11.09
N LEU A 64 -4.07 21.21 10.51
CA LEU A 64 -3.98 19.78 10.77
C LEU A 64 -3.11 19.48 12.01
N PRO A 65 -3.39 18.38 12.74
CA PRO A 65 -2.57 17.96 13.87
C PRO A 65 -1.11 17.70 13.48
N GLU A 66 -0.20 17.91 14.42
CA GLU A 66 1.23 17.64 14.23
C GLU A 66 1.48 16.21 13.73
N GLY A 67 2.32 16.09 12.69
CA GLY A 67 2.65 14.81 12.06
C GLY A 67 1.62 14.31 11.03
N VAL A 68 0.53 15.05 10.77
CA VAL A 68 -0.41 14.75 9.69
C VAL A 68 -0.04 15.56 8.45
N THR A 69 0.37 14.87 7.39
CA THR A 69 0.65 15.50 6.09
C THR A 69 -0.34 14.96 5.04
N PRO A 70 -1.24 15.79 4.49
CA PRO A 70 -2.17 15.35 3.48
C PRO A 70 -1.43 15.14 2.15
N MET A 71 -1.74 14.07 1.43
CA MET A 71 -1.10 13.76 0.15
C MET A 71 -2.15 13.51 -0.94
N MET A 72 -1.89 14.04 -2.13
CA MET A 72 -2.74 13.82 -3.29
C MET A 72 -2.35 12.53 -4.01
N SER A 73 -3.31 11.64 -4.22
CA SER A 73 -3.10 10.40 -4.97
C SER A 73 -2.62 10.66 -6.42
N PRO A 74 -1.89 9.70 -7.03
CA PRO A 74 -1.51 9.78 -8.43
C PRO A 74 -2.70 9.93 -9.38
N VAL A 75 -2.43 10.42 -10.59
CA VAL A 75 -3.42 10.44 -11.67
C VAL A 75 -3.57 9.01 -12.21
N THR A 76 -4.62 8.33 -11.79
CA THR A 76 -4.92 6.97 -12.22
C THR A 76 -6.43 6.75 -12.30
N THR A 77 -6.84 5.72 -13.04
CA THR A 77 -8.23 5.27 -13.14
C THR A 77 -8.34 3.85 -12.60
N GLY A 78 -9.56 3.31 -12.54
CA GLY A 78 -9.77 1.88 -12.22
C GLY A 78 -9.12 0.91 -13.22
N LEU A 79 -8.65 1.41 -14.37
CA LEU A 79 -7.91 0.65 -15.38
C LEU A 79 -6.40 0.91 -15.33
N GLY A 80 -5.91 1.66 -14.33
CA GLY A 80 -4.50 2.02 -14.23
C GLY A 80 -3.60 0.92 -13.66
N GLU A 81 -4.17 -0.18 -13.19
CA GLU A 81 -3.42 -1.37 -12.80
C GLU A 81 -3.07 -2.19 -14.06
N VAL A 82 -1.78 -2.18 -14.44
CA VAL A 82 -1.30 -2.83 -15.67
C VAL A 82 -0.51 -4.11 -15.39
N LEU A 83 0.24 -4.15 -14.29
CA LEU A 83 1.04 -5.30 -13.88
C LEU A 83 1.05 -5.42 -12.36
N MET A 84 0.74 -6.61 -11.88
CA MET A 84 0.95 -7.02 -10.51
C MET A 84 2.05 -8.08 -10.48
N TRP A 85 3.00 -7.93 -9.56
CA TRP A 85 4.05 -8.91 -9.34
C TRP A 85 4.27 -9.09 -7.84
N THR A 86 4.80 -10.26 -7.49
CA THR A 86 5.19 -10.60 -6.12
C THR A 86 6.68 -10.94 -6.13
N VAL A 87 7.39 -10.57 -5.06
CA VAL A 87 8.74 -11.06 -4.82
C VAL A 87 8.67 -12.09 -3.72
N ASP A 88 9.11 -13.29 -4.06
CA ASP A 88 9.27 -14.39 -3.13
C ASP A 88 10.76 -14.63 -2.87
N PHE A 89 11.08 -14.99 -1.63
CA PHE A 89 12.42 -15.49 -1.32
C PHE A 89 12.63 -16.79 -2.09
N THR A 90 13.69 -16.89 -2.88
CA THR A 90 14.08 -18.16 -3.52
C THR A 90 14.82 -19.00 -2.48
N PRO A 91 14.20 -20.07 -1.94
CA PRO A 91 14.78 -20.78 -0.82
C PRO A 91 15.92 -21.69 -1.28
N PHE A 92 15.83 -22.23 -2.49
CA PHE A 92 16.86 -23.08 -3.09
C PHE A 92 17.76 -22.30 -4.04
N ASP A 93 19.06 -22.32 -3.76
CA ASP A 93 20.12 -21.83 -4.63
C ASP A 93 20.99 -23.03 -5.01
N PRO A 94 21.00 -23.47 -6.30
CA PRO A 94 21.73 -24.65 -6.72
C PRO A 94 23.25 -24.52 -6.55
N ASP A 95 23.76 -23.29 -6.44
CA ASP A 95 25.18 -23.01 -6.20
C ASP A 95 25.52 -23.02 -4.70
N LYS A 96 24.52 -23.13 -3.82
CA LYS A 96 24.67 -23.14 -2.34
C LYS A 96 24.01 -24.37 -1.71
N THR A 97 24.41 -25.55 -2.18
CA THR A 97 24.06 -26.81 -1.50
C THR A 97 25.03 -27.13 -0.37
N ALA A 98 24.51 -27.65 0.73
CA ALA A 98 25.31 -28.21 1.82
C ALA A 98 26.05 -29.48 1.36
N SER A 99 27.12 -29.84 2.08
CA SER A 99 27.87 -31.07 1.80
C SER A 99 26.98 -32.29 2.02
N PRO A 100 27.22 -33.41 1.31
CA PRO A 100 26.43 -34.63 1.51
C PRO A 100 26.41 -35.09 2.97
N GLY A 101 25.22 -35.12 3.58
CA GLY A 101 25.01 -35.52 4.98
C GLY A 101 25.01 -34.38 6.00
N GLU A 102 25.30 -33.15 5.58
CA GLU A 102 25.14 -31.95 6.41
C GLU A 102 23.74 -31.35 6.24
N PRO A 103 23.13 -30.80 7.30
CA PRO A 103 21.84 -30.11 7.20
C PRO A 103 21.90 -28.93 6.22
N GLY A 104 20.81 -28.72 5.48
CA GLY A 104 20.68 -27.66 4.49
C GLY A 104 20.22 -28.16 3.13
N TRP A 105 20.30 -27.27 2.13
CA TRP A 105 19.91 -27.56 0.76
C TRP A 105 20.77 -28.65 0.13
N GLN A 106 20.11 -29.65 -0.41
CA GLN A 106 20.72 -30.72 -1.20
C GLN A 106 20.34 -30.52 -2.68
N ALA A 107 20.96 -31.30 -3.56
CA ALA A 107 20.57 -31.31 -4.97
C ALA A 107 19.07 -31.63 -5.15
N ASN A 108 18.51 -31.21 -6.30
CA ASN A 108 17.11 -31.41 -6.66
C ASN A 108 16.13 -30.82 -5.65
N GLU A 109 16.43 -29.63 -5.11
CA GLU A 109 15.49 -28.89 -4.26
C GLU A 109 15.13 -29.56 -2.93
N ILE A 110 15.87 -30.59 -2.51
CA ILE A 110 15.64 -31.30 -1.25
C ILE A 110 16.27 -30.50 -0.11
N TYR A 111 15.59 -30.38 1.03
CA TYR A 111 16.18 -29.84 2.25
C TYR A 111 16.41 -30.96 3.27
N LEU A 112 17.64 -31.09 3.79
CA LEU A 112 17.96 -32.02 4.88
C LEU A 112 17.89 -31.26 6.22
N THR A 113 17.02 -31.68 7.13
CA THR A 113 16.93 -31.07 8.46
C THR A 113 18.09 -31.51 9.37
N PRO A 114 18.42 -30.76 10.43
CA PRO A 114 19.35 -31.19 11.48
C PRO A 114 18.95 -32.53 12.14
N GLU A 115 17.66 -32.85 12.13
CA GLU A 115 17.11 -34.11 12.63
C GLU A 115 17.26 -35.28 11.65
N GLY A 116 17.77 -35.02 10.43
CA GLY A 116 18.00 -36.03 9.39
C GLY A 116 16.80 -36.30 8.49
N GLU A 117 15.74 -35.49 8.58
CA GLU A 117 14.56 -35.60 7.73
C GLU A 117 14.81 -34.98 6.35
N ARG A 118 14.34 -35.64 5.29
CA ARG A 118 14.44 -35.15 3.92
C ARG A 118 13.12 -34.55 3.48
N LEU A 119 13.07 -33.24 3.38
CA LEU A 119 11.92 -32.50 2.88
C LEU A 119 12.01 -32.45 1.36
N THR A 120 11.13 -33.17 0.69
CA THR A 120 11.17 -33.37 -0.77
C THR A 120 10.05 -32.62 -1.48
N THR A 121 8.98 -32.28 -0.75
CA THR A 121 7.83 -31.54 -1.28
C THR A 121 7.93 -30.05 -0.94
N ALA A 122 7.18 -29.22 -1.67
CA ALA A 122 7.10 -27.80 -1.36
C ALA A 122 6.37 -27.55 -0.03
N GLU A 123 5.34 -28.34 0.31
CA GLU A 123 4.58 -28.19 1.55
C GLU A 123 5.39 -28.52 2.81
N GLU A 124 6.18 -29.59 2.77
CA GLU A 124 7.09 -29.97 3.87
C GLU A 124 8.11 -28.86 4.14
N ARG A 125 8.75 -28.37 3.07
CA ARG A 125 9.74 -27.27 3.15
C ARG A 125 9.09 -25.98 3.66
N ALA A 126 7.92 -25.62 3.15
CA ALA A 126 7.21 -24.41 3.56
C ALA A 126 6.70 -24.47 5.01
N THR A 127 6.46 -25.66 5.55
CA THR A 127 6.07 -25.85 6.95
C THR A 127 7.28 -25.73 7.86
N TYR A 128 8.40 -26.35 7.50
CA TYR A 128 9.62 -26.40 8.32
C TYR A 128 10.46 -25.11 8.26
N LEU A 129 10.62 -24.50 7.08
CA LEU A 129 11.49 -23.33 6.88
C LEU A 129 10.79 -21.99 7.20
N ARG A 130 9.53 -22.02 7.61
CA ARG A 130 8.74 -20.83 7.95
C ARG A 130 8.75 -20.52 9.45
N THR A 131 9.20 -21.47 10.27
CA THR A 131 9.50 -21.29 11.71
C THR A 131 10.93 -20.82 11.90
#